data_AF-A0A0R2MI43-F1
#
_entry.id   AF-A0A0R2MI43-F1
#
_cell.length_a   1.000
_cell.length_b   1.000
_cell.length_c   1.000
_cell.angle_alpha   90.00
_cell.angle_beta   90.00
_cell.angle_gamma   90.00
#
_symmetry.space_group_name_H-M   'P 1'
#
loop_
_entity.id
_entity.type
_entity.pdbx_description
1 polymer ?
#
loop_
_entity_poly.entity_id
_entity_poly.type
_entity_poly.pdbx_seq_one_letter_code
_entity_poly.pdbx_strand_id
1 'polypeptide(L)'
;MTLAQEIPIDVFAHVVTPQFYQKMLAIDAKIPEKASYIQNQALVDFDYRRQHRTIPTRQVISMMNINPEDYVDSEQALALCQSANQELAALVTTHPDQFCGAVAMVPMNNVAGARAIMRDQVKSTTNLLGIQLFTRALGRSIADP
;
A
#
# COMPACT_ATOMS: atom_id res chain seq x y z
N MET A 1 -2.95 13.27 37.20
CA MET A 1 -2.74 12.87 35.80
C MET A 1 -3.56 11.62 35.55
N THR A 2 -4.51 11.65 34.62
CA THR A 2 -4.93 10.43 33.92
C THR A 2 -3.75 9.92 33.09
N LEU A 3 -3.52 8.62 33.06
CA LEU A 3 -2.65 8.02 32.05
C LEU A 3 -3.27 8.31 30.68
N ALA A 4 -2.46 8.72 29.70
CA ALA A 4 -2.93 8.81 28.33
C ALA A 4 -3.31 7.39 27.89
N GLN A 5 -4.57 7.20 27.49
CA GLN A 5 -5.06 5.88 27.10
C GLN A 5 -4.32 5.45 25.83
N GLU A 6 -3.51 4.40 25.94
CA GLU A 6 -2.70 3.92 24.82
C GLU A 6 -3.61 3.51 23.66
N ILE A 7 -3.37 4.10 22.49
CA ILE A 7 -4.15 3.84 21.28
C ILE A 7 -3.55 2.59 20.60
N PRO A 8 -4.30 1.49 20.45
CA PRO A 8 -3.84 0.30 19.75
C PRO A 8 -3.31 0.61 18.35
N ILE A 9 -2.28 -0.13 17.95
CA ILE A 9 -1.76 -0.13 16.58
C ILE A 9 -2.20 -1.42 15.88
N ASP A 10 -3.03 -1.27 14.85
CA ASP A 10 -3.33 -2.31 13.88
C ASP A 10 -2.21 -2.31 12.83
N VAL A 11 -1.41 -3.38 12.82
CA VAL A 11 -0.18 -3.48 12.03
C VAL A 11 -0.38 -4.00 10.60
N PHE A 12 -1.62 -4.31 10.18
CA PHE A 12 -1.87 -4.91 8.86
C PHE A 12 -3.20 -4.47 8.23
N ALA A 13 -3.41 -3.16 8.18
CA ALA A 13 -4.54 -2.54 7.53
C ALA A 13 -4.31 -2.37 6.02
N HIS A 14 -5.38 -2.41 5.21
CA HIS A 14 -5.29 -2.20 3.75
C HIS A 14 -5.96 -0.90 3.31
N VAL A 15 -5.40 -0.30 2.26
CA VAL A 15 -5.95 0.84 1.50
C VAL A 15 -5.78 0.63 -0.02
N VAL A 16 -6.45 1.45 -0.81
CA VAL A 16 -6.22 1.62 -2.25
C VAL A 16 -6.11 3.13 -2.49
N THR A 17 -4.92 3.64 -2.82
CA THR A 17 -4.71 5.09 -2.92
C THR A 17 -5.23 5.65 -4.26
N PRO A 18 -5.86 6.86 -4.29
CA PRO A 18 -6.61 7.30 -5.47
C PRO A 18 -5.78 7.47 -6.75
N GLN A 19 -4.58 8.05 -6.69
CA GLN A 19 -3.78 8.31 -7.90
C GLN A 19 -3.20 7.00 -8.46
N PHE A 20 -2.71 6.12 -7.59
CA PHE A 20 -2.34 4.76 -7.96
C PHE A 20 -3.48 4.02 -8.64
N TYR A 21 -4.68 4.05 -8.06
CA TYR A 21 -5.84 3.36 -8.62
C TYR A 21 -6.25 3.90 -10.00
N GLN A 22 -6.23 5.22 -10.21
CA GLN A 22 -6.48 5.79 -11.53
C GLN A 22 -5.40 5.39 -12.57
N LYS A 23 -4.12 5.29 -12.17
CA LYS A 23 -3.06 4.77 -13.04
C LYS A 23 -3.29 3.30 -13.42
N MET A 24 -3.73 2.47 -12.47
CA MET A 24 -4.05 1.07 -12.74
C MET A 24 -5.30 0.90 -13.61
N LEU A 25 -6.35 1.72 -13.42
CA LEU A 25 -7.54 1.73 -14.28
C LEU A 25 -7.23 2.17 -15.73
N ALA A 26 -6.23 3.03 -15.93
CA ALA A 26 -5.75 3.41 -17.26
C ALA A 26 -4.96 2.30 -17.98
N ILE A 27 -4.48 1.29 -17.24
CA ILE A 27 -3.83 0.08 -17.77
C ILE A 27 -4.87 -1.02 -18.03
N ASP A 28 -5.76 -1.26 -17.06
CA ASP A 28 -6.85 -2.23 -17.19
C ASP A 28 -8.13 -1.73 -16.50
N ALA A 29 -9.07 -1.24 -17.32
CA ALA A 29 -10.38 -0.77 -16.87
C ALA A 29 -11.25 -1.89 -16.25
N LYS A 30 -10.88 -3.18 -16.38
CA LYS A 30 -11.59 -4.32 -15.78
C LYS A 30 -11.09 -4.70 -14.40
N ILE A 31 -10.14 -3.97 -13.82
CA ILE A 31 -9.73 -4.17 -12.41
C ILE A 31 -10.94 -4.21 -11.45
N PRO A 32 -11.99 -3.36 -11.54
CA PRO A 32 -13.16 -3.45 -10.65
C PRO A 32 -13.94 -4.77 -10.74
N GLU A 33 -13.89 -5.46 -11.88
CA GLU A 33 -14.50 -6.78 -12.11
C GLU A 33 -13.64 -7.89 -11.48
N LYS A 34 -12.32 -7.82 -11.69
CA LYS A 34 -11.32 -8.77 -11.18
C LYS A 34 -11.10 -8.66 -9.67
N ALA A 35 -11.34 -7.48 -9.11
CA ALA A 35 -10.90 -7.05 -7.79
C ALA A 35 -12.08 -6.49 -6.97
N SER A 36 -13.17 -7.27 -6.89
CA SER A 36 -14.47 -6.85 -6.36
C SER A 36 -14.45 -6.25 -4.95
N TYR A 37 -13.50 -6.63 -4.10
CA TYR A 37 -13.29 -6.07 -2.77
C TYR A 37 -12.96 -4.55 -2.78
N ILE A 38 -12.53 -3.96 -3.91
CA ILE A 38 -12.30 -2.51 -4.05
C ILE A 38 -13.63 -1.72 -3.88
N GLN A 39 -14.77 -2.37 -4.08
CA GLN A 39 -16.10 -1.79 -3.83
C GLN A 39 -16.35 -1.43 -2.35
N ASN A 40 -15.50 -1.87 -1.42
CA ASN A 40 -15.51 -1.38 -0.04
C ASN A 40 -14.98 0.06 0.03
N GLN A 41 -15.90 1.01 0.18
CA GLN A 41 -15.61 2.45 0.28
C GLN A 41 -14.50 2.79 1.29
N ALA A 42 -14.41 2.08 2.42
CA ALA A 42 -13.38 2.33 3.44
C ALA A 42 -11.93 2.04 3.00
N LEU A 43 -11.71 1.42 1.83
CA LEU A 43 -10.37 1.24 1.24
C LEU A 43 -9.89 2.50 0.48
N VAL A 44 -10.80 3.28 -0.10
CA VAL A 44 -10.51 4.40 -1.03
C VAL A 44 -10.93 5.77 -0.50
N ASP A 45 -11.90 5.81 0.42
CA ASP A 45 -12.44 7.02 1.04
C ASP A 45 -12.02 7.05 2.52
N PHE A 46 -11.03 7.89 2.81
CA PHE A 46 -10.41 7.96 4.13
C PHE A 46 -11.24 8.78 5.13
N ASP A 47 -12.22 9.58 4.70
CA ASP A 47 -13.14 10.27 5.62
C ASP A 47 -14.33 9.38 5.96
N TYR A 48 -14.85 8.59 5.01
CA TYR A 48 -15.76 7.48 5.32
C TYR A 48 -15.11 6.50 6.31
N ARG A 49 -13.84 6.11 6.07
CA ARG A 49 -13.06 5.28 7.01
C ARG A 49 -12.94 5.93 8.39
N ARG A 50 -12.67 7.24 8.46
CA ARG A 50 -12.57 8.03 9.71
C ARG A 50 -13.87 7.99 10.52
N GLN A 51 -15.01 8.14 9.83
CA GLN A 51 -16.35 8.20 10.41
C GLN A 51 -16.86 6.82 10.89
N HIS A 52 -16.53 5.75 10.15
CA HIS A 52 -17.04 4.40 10.40
C HIS A 52 -16.10 3.52 11.25
N ARG A 53 -15.04 4.08 11.85
CA ARG A 53 -14.18 3.32 12.76
C ARG A 53 -14.94 2.94 14.02
N THR A 54 -14.87 1.67 14.42
CA THR A 54 -15.55 1.15 15.63
C THR A 54 -14.75 1.35 16.90
N ILE A 55 -13.43 1.47 16.82
CA ILE A 55 -12.49 1.58 17.95
C ILE A 55 -11.46 2.68 17.64
N PRO A 56 -10.98 3.45 18.63
CA PRO A 56 -9.79 4.29 18.48
C PRO A 56 -8.54 3.42 18.24
N THR A 57 -8.05 3.41 17.00
CA THR A 57 -6.91 2.61 16.55
C THR A 57 -6.10 3.45 15.56
N ARG A 58 -4.77 3.35 15.58
CA ARG A 58 -3.91 3.83 14.48
C ARG A 58 -3.43 2.65 13.64
N GLN A 59 -3.32 2.84 12.34
CA GLN A 59 -3.07 1.75 11.39
C GLN A 59 -1.70 1.88 10.71
N VAL A 60 -1.03 0.75 10.53
CA VAL A 60 0.03 0.59 9.52
C VAL A 60 -0.64 0.09 8.26
N ILE A 61 -0.55 0.88 7.18
CA ILE A 61 -1.30 0.62 5.94
C ILE A 61 -0.44 0.00 4.84
N SER A 62 -0.92 -1.09 4.26
CA SER A 62 -0.39 -1.70 3.04
C SER A 62 -1.30 -1.37 1.84
N MET A 63 -0.77 -1.47 0.62
CA MET A 63 -1.63 -1.43 -0.55
C MET A 63 -2.39 -2.76 -0.64
N MET A 64 -3.65 -2.71 -1.07
CA MET A 64 -4.33 -3.91 -1.50
C MET A 64 -3.61 -4.50 -2.74
N ASN A 65 -3.55 -5.83 -2.83
CA ASN A 65 -3.02 -6.67 -3.92
C ASN A 65 -3.56 -6.33 -5.34
N ILE A 66 -3.10 -5.22 -5.93
CA ILE A 66 -3.31 -4.81 -7.32
C ILE A 66 -1.91 -4.59 -7.93
N ASN A 67 -1.06 -5.61 -7.86
CA ASN A 67 0.38 -5.44 -8.05
C ASN A 67 0.71 -5.10 -9.50
N PRO A 68 1.45 -4.02 -9.80
CA PRO A 68 1.78 -3.63 -11.17
C PRO A 68 2.46 -4.75 -12.01
N GLU A 69 3.21 -5.62 -11.36
CA GLU A 69 3.91 -6.76 -11.97
C GLU A 69 3.00 -7.78 -12.68
N ASP A 70 1.71 -7.84 -12.31
CA ASP A 70 0.72 -8.71 -12.95
C ASP A 70 0.07 -8.08 -14.20
N TYR A 71 0.39 -6.81 -14.51
CA TYR A 71 -0.27 -6.03 -15.57
C TYR A 71 0.70 -5.40 -16.59
N VAL A 72 1.94 -5.08 -16.21
CA VAL A 72 2.89 -4.31 -17.06
C VAL A 72 4.34 -4.84 -16.98
N ASP A 73 5.23 -4.28 -17.79
CA ASP A 73 6.66 -4.63 -17.80
C ASP A 73 7.41 -4.21 -16.52
N SER A 74 8.69 -4.59 -16.44
CA SER A 74 9.54 -4.41 -15.26
C SER A 74 9.82 -2.94 -14.92
N GLU A 75 9.91 -2.05 -15.91
CA GLU A 75 10.24 -0.63 -15.70
C GLU A 75 8.97 0.17 -15.40
N GLN A 76 7.87 -0.12 -16.10
CA GLN A 76 6.57 0.48 -15.78
C GLN A 76 6.07 0.04 -14.39
N ALA A 77 6.25 -1.23 -14.00
CA ALA A 77 5.93 -1.71 -12.66
C ALA A 77 6.77 -1.01 -11.58
N LEU A 78 8.07 -0.79 -11.83
CA LEU A 78 8.94 -0.05 -10.92
C LEU A 78 8.48 1.40 -10.73
N ALA A 79 8.17 2.12 -11.82
CA ALA A 79 7.67 3.49 -11.75
C ALA A 79 6.32 3.58 -11.02
N LEU A 80 5.43 2.61 -11.21
CA LEU A 80 4.14 2.52 -10.51
C LEU A 80 4.33 2.28 -9.01
N CYS A 81 5.15 1.29 -8.61
CA CYS A 81 5.44 1.02 -7.20
C CYS A 81 6.11 2.23 -6.51
N GLN A 82 7.10 2.86 -7.15
CA GLN A 82 7.74 4.07 -6.61
C GLN A 82 6.73 5.21 -6.36
N SER A 83 5.81 5.44 -7.31
CA SER A 83 4.76 6.45 -7.16
C SER A 83 3.70 6.08 -6.12
N ALA A 84 3.32 4.80 -6.02
CA ALA A 84 2.39 4.32 -5.00
C ALA A 84 2.96 4.49 -3.59
N ASN A 85 4.25 4.23 -3.41
CA ASN A 85 4.95 4.39 -2.14
C ASN A 85 5.06 5.87 -1.70
N GLN A 86 5.19 6.79 -2.65
CA GLN A 86 5.10 8.23 -2.38
C GLN A 86 3.69 8.63 -1.92
N GLU A 87 2.65 8.10 -2.57
CA GLU A 87 1.26 8.37 -2.21
C GLU A 87 0.90 7.79 -0.83
N LEU A 88 1.35 6.57 -0.51
CA LEU A 88 1.23 5.95 0.82
C LEU A 88 1.93 6.78 1.91
N ALA A 89 3.15 7.25 1.68
CA ALA A 89 3.86 8.11 2.64
C ALA A 89 3.17 9.47 2.86
N ALA A 90 2.62 10.06 1.79
CA ALA A 90 1.80 11.26 1.87
C ALA A 90 0.47 11.02 2.60
N LEU A 91 -0.15 9.85 2.43
CA LEU A 91 -1.38 9.45 3.12
C LEU A 91 -1.18 9.35 4.64
N VAL A 92 -0.10 8.72 5.10
CA VAL A 92 0.27 8.71 6.54
C VAL A 92 0.49 10.12 7.08
N THR A 93 1.11 11.00 6.29
CA THR A 93 1.42 12.38 6.67
C THR A 93 0.17 13.28 6.75
N THR A 94 -0.83 13.03 5.91
CA THR A 94 -2.08 13.81 5.83
C THR A 94 -3.19 13.31 6.76
N HIS A 95 -3.15 12.04 7.15
CA HIS A 95 -4.15 11.40 8.03
C HIS A 95 -3.50 10.77 9.29
N PRO A 96 -2.68 11.51 10.07
CA PRO A 96 -1.91 10.95 11.19
C PRO A 96 -2.78 10.47 12.35
N ASP A 97 -4.04 10.89 12.42
CA ASP A 97 -5.06 10.42 13.36
C ASP A 97 -5.52 8.98 13.07
N GLN A 98 -5.47 8.56 11.80
CA GLN A 98 -5.81 7.21 11.35
C GLN A 98 -4.57 6.33 11.14
N PHE A 99 -3.47 6.90 10.62
CA PHE A 99 -2.31 6.13 10.17
C PHE A 99 -1.05 6.48 10.97
N CYS A 100 -0.20 5.48 11.20
CA CYS A 100 1.07 5.61 11.92
C CYS A 100 2.29 5.15 11.12
N GLY A 101 2.07 4.54 9.96
CA GLY A 101 3.10 4.13 9.01
C GLY A 101 2.46 3.44 7.82
N ALA A 102 3.26 3.13 6.81
CA ALA A 102 2.85 2.38 5.63
C ALA A 102 3.89 1.32 5.25
N VAL A 103 3.43 0.31 4.51
CA VAL A 103 4.27 -0.77 3.97
C VAL A 103 4.36 -0.58 2.46
N ALA A 104 5.59 -0.51 1.94
CA ALA A 104 5.84 -0.18 0.54
C ALA A 104 5.58 -1.36 -0.41
N MET A 105 5.00 -1.08 -1.57
CA MET A 105 4.94 -2.00 -2.71
C MET A 105 6.34 -2.17 -3.32
N VAL A 106 6.62 -3.37 -3.83
CA VAL A 106 7.81 -3.69 -4.61
C VAL A 106 7.44 -4.47 -5.87
N PRO A 107 8.10 -4.23 -7.03
CA PRO A 107 7.86 -4.97 -8.27
C PRO A 107 8.68 -6.26 -8.30
N MET A 108 8.04 -7.43 -8.17
CA MET A 108 8.74 -8.72 -8.24
C MET A 108 9.17 -9.09 -9.67
N ASN A 109 8.60 -8.45 -10.70
CA ASN A 109 9.13 -8.48 -12.07
C ASN A 109 10.41 -7.61 -12.25
N ASN A 110 10.82 -6.85 -11.23
CA ASN A 110 12.03 -6.03 -11.24
C ASN A 110 12.76 -6.10 -9.89
N VAL A 111 13.37 -7.25 -9.58
CA VAL A 111 14.09 -7.51 -8.32
C VAL A 111 15.20 -6.47 -8.05
N ALA A 112 15.83 -5.91 -9.09
CA ALA A 112 16.79 -4.82 -8.95
C ALA A 112 16.11 -3.52 -8.46
N GLY A 113 14.98 -3.16 -9.06
CA GLY A 113 14.12 -2.05 -8.64
C GLY A 113 13.53 -2.22 -7.24
N ALA A 114 13.08 -3.43 -6.88
CA ALA A 114 12.61 -3.77 -5.53
C ALA A 114 13.71 -3.51 -4.47
N ARG A 115 14.95 -3.94 -4.74
CA ARG A 115 16.10 -3.67 -3.87
C ARG A 115 16.46 -2.17 -3.79
N ALA A 116 16.24 -1.41 -4.86
CA ALA A 116 16.40 0.05 -4.85
C ALA A 116 15.31 0.73 -3.98
N ILE A 117 14.04 0.32 -4.10
CA ILE A 117 12.95 0.80 -3.23
C ILE A 117 13.31 0.58 -1.75
N MET A 118 13.77 -0.62 -1.37
CA MET A 118 14.19 -0.90 0.01
C MET A 118 15.35 0.00 0.48
N ARG A 119 16.40 0.11 -0.33
CA ARG A 119 17.65 0.82 0.01
C ARG A 119 17.50 2.34 0.05
N ASP A 120 16.73 2.89 -0.89
CA ASP A 120 16.72 4.31 -1.20
C ASP A 120 15.41 4.98 -0.79
N GLN A 121 14.25 4.36 -1.04
CA GLN A 121 12.93 4.95 -0.77
C GLN A 121 12.45 4.65 0.66
N VAL A 122 12.40 3.38 1.06
CA VAL A 122 11.93 2.97 2.40
C VAL A 122 12.87 3.53 3.47
N LYS A 123 14.19 3.32 3.30
CA LYS A 123 15.19 3.80 4.27
C LYS A 123 15.24 5.32 4.47
N SER A 124 14.85 6.12 3.48
CA SER A 124 14.86 7.59 3.57
C SER A 124 13.53 8.18 4.04
N THR A 125 12.44 7.40 4.06
CA THR A 125 11.09 7.89 4.33
C THR A 125 10.59 7.35 5.65
N THR A 126 10.64 8.17 6.71
CA THR A 126 10.30 7.77 8.11
C THR A 126 8.95 7.05 8.27
N ASN A 127 7.99 7.34 7.39
CA ASN A 127 6.65 6.74 7.41
C ASN A 127 6.54 5.42 6.63
N LEU A 128 7.57 4.97 5.92
CA LEU A 128 7.62 3.65 5.27
C LEU A 128 8.37 2.67 6.18
N LEU A 129 7.63 1.74 6.79
CA LEU A 129 8.13 0.86 7.85
C LEU A 129 8.70 -0.48 7.34
N GLY A 130 8.53 -0.78 6.04
CA GLY A 130 8.98 -2.03 5.42
C GLY A 130 8.45 -2.19 4.00
N ILE A 131 8.52 -3.41 3.47
CA ILE A 131 7.96 -3.78 2.17
C ILE A 131 6.91 -4.89 2.30
N GLN A 132 5.97 -4.93 1.35
CA GLN A 132 4.92 -5.94 1.25
C GLN A 132 5.36 -7.02 0.29
N LEU A 133 5.33 -8.28 0.74
CA LEU A 133 5.56 -9.45 -0.09
C LEU A 133 4.32 -10.36 -0.03
N PHE A 134 3.97 -10.95 -1.16
CA PHE A 134 2.91 -11.95 -1.25
C PHE A 134 3.50 -13.36 -1.18
N THR A 135 2.67 -14.36 -0.89
CA THR A 135 3.11 -15.78 -0.85
C THR A 135 3.54 -16.32 -2.21
N ARG A 136 3.10 -15.66 -3.29
CA ARG A 136 3.43 -15.92 -4.69
C ARG A 136 3.55 -14.60 -5.43
N ALA A 137 4.39 -14.59 -6.46
CA ALA A 137 4.50 -13.50 -7.44
C ALA A 137 4.76 -14.12 -8.83
N LEU A 138 4.20 -13.54 -9.90
CA LEU A 138 4.39 -14.02 -11.28
C LEU A 138 4.17 -15.53 -11.47
N GLY A 139 3.20 -16.09 -10.75
CA GLY A 139 2.89 -17.52 -10.74
C GLY A 139 3.87 -18.41 -9.97
N ARG A 140 4.97 -17.89 -9.41
CA ARG A 140 6.01 -18.64 -8.65
C ARG A 140 5.81 -18.55 -7.13
N SER A 141 6.67 -19.25 -6.37
CA SER A 141 6.77 -19.09 -4.91
C SER A 141 7.51 -17.78 -4.56
N ILE A 142 7.27 -17.20 -3.39
CA ILE A 142 8.16 -16.14 -2.86
C ILE A 142 9.52 -16.68 -2.39
N ALA A 143 9.66 -18.00 -2.30
CA ALA A 143 10.92 -18.71 -2.06
C ALA A 143 11.48 -19.37 -3.33
N ASP A 144 11.18 -18.82 -4.50
CA ASP A 144 11.86 -19.16 -5.77
C ASP A 144 13.28 -18.54 -5.76
N PRO A 145 14.32 -19.19 -6.34
CA PRO A 145 15.73 -18.74 -6.22
C PRO A 145 16.09 -17.46 -7.01
#